data_AF-A0AA39M4Y3-F1
#
_entry.id   AF-A0AA39M4Y3-F1
#
_cell.length_a   1.000
_cell.length_b   1.000
_cell.length_c   1.000
_cell.angle_alpha   90.00
_cell.angle_beta   90.00
_cell.angle_gamma   90.00
#
_symmetry.space_group_name_H-M   'P 1'
#
loop_
_entity.id
_entity.type
_entity.pdbx_description
1 polymer ?
#
loop_
_entity_poly.entity_id
_entity_poly.type
_entity_poly.pdbx_seq_one_letter_code
_entity_poly.pdbx_strand_id
1 'polypeptide(L)'
;MGTQRLSCPICFNVYDEHSSLSVLTGCGHLFHTKCIEKWLDGNLNCPSCRTGLEDRYASLLRVYSPTALCESSDGFTTPRERERFNLRRHEFGEGEESRRRIRLSEIRAGVEDRRQTLHTDLRNCENLVASLRDQLRSTSATVRRQVCEKAELALTVDALKTEMRRMYADQQAQQHEIDRLTALLTECLDEHDIIERNMQDKEEALKAELDGLSTRLDSANSEKEGLQEELREVKARLQVEAEDQRSILKEKERRWTEEIHEMWQGKEAAQYGLRETTVELETLRSQLEDLKKSGKDAGQKTESTLNDPLEDENSALKRKVIILQKRCEQLHKEVSLLMQEKRAALDTSFALQTQNHATRAELEDVVAELRKEQKKSLQLLKDANTMENEFLAMCEKVKELGDSFVATRNSLERVQTRNEELEGAMKRLRITAVRKNETRR
;
A
#
# COMPACT_ATOMS: atom_id res chain seq x y z
N MET A 1 -29.56 -54.57 -99.16
CA MET A 1 -28.18 -54.55 -98.64
C MET A 1 -27.24 -54.64 -99.84
N GLY A 2 -26.67 -53.50 -100.26
CA GLY A 2 -25.76 -53.45 -101.40
C GLY A 2 -24.36 -53.80 -100.95
N THR A 3 -23.81 -54.90 -101.47
CA THR A 3 -22.40 -55.28 -101.28
C THR A 3 -21.52 -54.22 -101.94
N GLN A 4 -20.96 -53.30 -101.13
CA GLN A 4 -19.95 -52.35 -101.61
C GLN A 4 -18.74 -53.14 -102.09
N ARG A 5 -18.47 -53.05 -103.40
CA ARG A 5 -17.26 -53.63 -104.00
C ARG A 5 -16.05 -52.88 -103.45
N LEU A 6 -15.09 -53.61 -102.90
CA LEU A 6 -13.84 -53.04 -102.38
C LEU A 6 -13.02 -52.45 -103.54
N SER A 7 -12.63 -51.17 -103.46
CA SER A 7 -11.88 -50.45 -104.49
C SER A 7 -10.69 -49.71 -103.91
N CYS A 8 -9.61 -49.56 -104.67
CA CYS A 8 -8.43 -48.82 -104.22
C CYS A 8 -8.71 -47.31 -104.19
N PRO A 9 -8.52 -46.61 -103.05
CA PRO A 9 -8.80 -45.18 -102.95
C PRO A 9 -7.77 -44.28 -103.68
N ILE A 10 -6.68 -44.85 -104.20
CA ILE A 10 -5.65 -44.10 -104.96
C ILE A 10 -6.00 -44.05 -106.45
N CYS A 11 -6.44 -45.17 -107.03
CA CYS A 11 -6.76 -45.28 -108.46
C CYS A 11 -8.26 -45.44 -108.75
N PHE A 12 -9.09 -45.57 -107.72
CA PHE A 12 -10.55 -45.77 -107.77
C PHE A 12 -11.01 -47.05 -108.50
N ASN A 13 -10.09 -47.94 -108.87
CA ASN A 13 -10.42 -49.22 -109.49
C ASN A 13 -10.83 -50.26 -108.44
N VAL A 14 -11.86 -51.05 -108.75
CA VAL A 14 -12.27 -52.22 -107.96
C VAL A 14 -11.15 -53.24 -107.95
N TYR A 15 -10.91 -53.90 -106.81
CA TYR A 15 -9.91 -54.97 -106.74
C TYR A 15 -10.38 -56.18 -107.55
N ASP A 16 -9.51 -56.71 -108.41
CA ASP A 16 -9.73 -57.95 -109.16
C ASP A 16 -8.97 -59.13 -108.50
N GLU A 17 -9.27 -60.36 -108.92
CA GLU A 17 -8.66 -61.59 -108.39
C GLU A 17 -7.15 -61.70 -108.67
N HIS A 18 -6.61 -60.84 -109.56
CA HIS A 18 -5.20 -60.81 -109.95
C HIS A 18 -4.46 -59.57 -109.45
N SER A 19 -5.13 -58.74 -108.63
CA SER A 19 -4.58 -57.51 -108.09
C SER A 19 -3.62 -57.85 -106.96
N SER A 20 -2.36 -57.41 -107.07
CA SER A 20 -1.45 -57.42 -105.93
C SER A 20 -1.88 -56.32 -104.96
N LEU A 21 -2.24 -56.71 -103.73
CA LEU A 21 -2.72 -55.80 -102.71
C LEU A 21 -1.72 -55.70 -101.56
N SER A 22 -1.67 -54.53 -100.93
CA SER A 22 -0.85 -54.28 -99.74
C SER A 22 -1.68 -53.59 -98.66
N VAL A 23 -1.46 -54.02 -97.41
CA VAL A 23 -2.06 -53.43 -96.20
C VAL A 23 -0.98 -52.70 -95.42
N LEU A 24 -1.30 -51.52 -94.91
CA LEU A 24 -0.42 -50.81 -93.96
C LEU A 24 -0.64 -51.35 -92.54
N THR A 25 0.37 -51.98 -91.93
CA THR A 25 0.26 -52.65 -90.63
C THR A 25 -0.09 -51.72 -89.46
N GLY A 26 0.28 -50.43 -89.56
CA GLY A 26 -0.04 -49.43 -88.53
C GLY A 26 -1.50 -48.96 -88.51
N CYS A 27 -2.26 -49.14 -89.60
CA CYS A 27 -3.65 -48.63 -89.68
C CYS A 27 -4.65 -49.57 -90.35
N GLY A 28 -4.21 -50.66 -90.97
CA GLY A 28 -5.06 -51.69 -91.58
C GLY A 28 -5.67 -51.32 -92.94
N HIS A 29 -5.37 -50.16 -93.54
CA HIS A 29 -5.93 -49.77 -94.83
C HIS A 29 -5.28 -50.51 -96.02
N LEU A 30 -6.11 -50.86 -97.02
CA LEU A 30 -5.78 -51.70 -98.17
C LEU A 30 -5.64 -50.88 -99.46
N PHE A 31 -4.62 -51.18 -100.27
CA PHE A 31 -4.34 -50.52 -101.55
C PHE A 31 -3.77 -51.51 -102.56
N HIS A 32 -3.80 -51.21 -103.87
CA HIS A 32 -2.94 -51.92 -104.82
C HIS A 32 -1.48 -51.69 -104.46
N THR A 33 -0.65 -52.73 -104.45
CA THR A 33 0.77 -52.67 -104.07
C THR A 33 1.51 -51.57 -104.85
N LYS A 34 1.31 -51.50 -106.17
CA LYS A 34 1.92 -50.45 -107.01
C LYS A 34 1.45 -49.03 -106.69
N CYS A 35 0.19 -48.87 -106.27
CA CYS A 35 -0.37 -47.56 -105.93
C CYS A 35 0.19 -47.04 -104.62
N ILE A 36 0.29 -47.90 -103.59
CA ILE A 36 0.85 -47.48 -102.30
C ILE A 36 2.36 -47.32 -102.35
N GLU A 37 3.10 -48.14 -103.11
CA GLU A 37 4.54 -47.97 -103.31
C GLU A 37 4.87 -46.60 -103.93
N LYS A 38 4.16 -46.21 -105.00
CA LYS A 38 4.30 -44.88 -105.61
C LYS A 38 3.93 -43.73 -104.67
N TRP A 39 2.93 -43.92 -103.82
CA TRP A 39 2.55 -42.89 -102.84
C TRP A 39 3.65 -42.70 -101.79
N LEU A 40 4.19 -43.82 -101.28
CA LEU A 40 5.24 -43.81 -100.28
C LEU A 40 6.55 -43.26 -100.81
N ASP A 41 6.77 -43.24 -102.13
CA ASP A 41 7.92 -42.56 -102.76
C ASP A 41 8.02 -41.06 -102.44
N GLY A 42 6.90 -40.40 -102.14
CA GLY A 42 6.88 -38.98 -101.76
C GLY A 42 6.35 -38.70 -100.34
N ASN A 43 5.60 -39.61 -99.73
CA ASN A 43 4.87 -39.33 -98.48
C ASN A 43 4.94 -40.52 -97.50
N LEU A 44 5.40 -40.30 -96.26
CA LEU A 44 5.40 -41.32 -95.19
C LEU A 44 4.12 -41.32 -94.36
N ASN A 45 2.96 -41.33 -95.02
CA ASN A 45 1.66 -41.37 -94.36
C ASN A 45 0.63 -42.19 -95.16
N CYS A 46 -0.39 -42.69 -94.46
CA CYS A 46 -1.49 -43.41 -95.09
C CYS A 46 -2.37 -42.45 -95.94
N PRO A 47 -2.62 -42.75 -97.24
CA PRO A 47 -3.53 -41.94 -98.07
C PRO A 47 -4.96 -41.84 -97.54
N SER A 48 -5.42 -42.86 -96.82
CA SER A 48 -6.81 -42.94 -96.33
C SER A 48 -7.01 -42.26 -94.98
N CYS A 49 -6.09 -42.43 -94.02
CA CYS A 49 -6.26 -41.93 -92.64
C CYS A 49 -5.16 -40.98 -92.16
N ARG A 50 -4.15 -40.71 -92.99
CA ARG A 50 -3.02 -39.80 -92.72
C ARG A 50 -2.14 -40.17 -91.53
N THR A 51 -2.32 -41.36 -90.94
CA THR A 51 -1.40 -41.90 -89.92
C THR A 51 0.01 -41.99 -90.48
N GLY A 52 0.98 -41.44 -89.76
CA GLY A 52 2.39 -41.46 -90.13
C GLY A 52 2.99 -42.87 -90.03
N LEU A 53 3.93 -43.19 -90.92
CA LEU A 53 4.63 -44.46 -90.94
C LEU A 53 6.08 -44.22 -90.52
N GLU A 54 6.56 -44.95 -89.51
CA GLU A 54 7.94 -44.81 -89.00
C GLU A 54 8.98 -45.38 -89.97
N ASP A 55 8.61 -46.41 -90.74
CA ASP A 55 9.44 -47.03 -91.76
C ASP A 55 8.61 -47.42 -93.00
N ARG A 56 9.16 -47.11 -94.18
CA ARG A 56 8.60 -47.22 -95.53
C ARG A 56 8.27 -48.66 -95.92
N TYR A 57 9.08 -49.63 -95.49
CA TYR A 57 8.95 -51.04 -95.90
C TYR A 57 8.55 -51.99 -94.76
N ALA A 58 8.89 -51.66 -93.51
CA ALA A 58 8.47 -52.47 -92.36
C ALA A 58 6.94 -52.42 -92.11
N SER A 59 6.28 -51.39 -92.64
CA SER A 59 4.85 -51.16 -92.43
C SER A 59 3.94 -51.73 -93.53
N LEU A 60 4.49 -52.39 -94.56
CA LEU A 60 3.72 -52.92 -95.70
C LEU A 60 3.62 -54.44 -95.64
N LEU A 61 2.40 -54.95 -95.47
CA LEU A 61 2.09 -56.36 -95.62
C LEU A 61 1.46 -56.62 -96.99
N ARG A 62 2.18 -57.32 -97.87
CA ARG A 62 1.61 -57.77 -99.15
C ARG A 62 0.62 -58.91 -98.90
N VAL A 63 -0.60 -58.74 -99.38
CA VAL A 63 -1.67 -59.73 -99.28
C VAL A 63 -1.98 -60.22 -100.68
N TYR A 64 -1.81 -61.52 -100.90
CA TYR A 64 -2.25 -62.21 -102.12
C TYR A 64 -3.51 -63.00 -101.77
N SER A 65 -4.52 -62.96 -102.64
CA SER A 65 -5.72 -63.78 -102.47
C SER A 65 -5.33 -65.27 -102.49
N PRO A 66 -5.73 -66.08 -101.49
CA PRO A 66 -5.40 -67.51 -101.44
C PRO A 66 -6.05 -68.39 -102.51
N THR A 67 -6.79 -67.81 -103.47
CA THR A 67 -7.58 -68.56 -104.48
C THR A 67 -6.78 -69.11 -105.67
N ALA A 68 -5.43 -69.18 -105.58
CA ALA A 68 -4.56 -69.73 -106.63
C ALA A 68 -3.94 -71.10 -106.27
N LEU A 69 -4.62 -71.89 -105.43
CA LEU A 69 -4.30 -73.29 -105.17
C LEU A 69 -5.57 -74.14 -105.31
N CYS A 70 -5.62 -74.93 -106.38
CA CYS A 70 -6.72 -75.78 -106.90
C CYS A 70 -7.79 -74.97 -107.65
N GLU A 71 -8.23 -75.26 -108.87
CA GLU A 71 -8.16 -76.38 -109.83
C GLU A 71 -8.01 -75.76 -111.24
N SER A 72 -7.34 -76.33 -112.24
CA SER A 72 -7.73 -77.57 -112.92
C SER A 72 -6.71 -77.93 -114.01
N SER A 73 -6.36 -79.20 -114.16
CA SER A 73 -6.34 -79.89 -115.46
C SER A 73 -5.96 -81.35 -115.26
N ASP A 74 -6.90 -82.22 -115.58
CA ASP A 74 -6.64 -83.62 -115.88
C ASP A 74 -5.52 -83.80 -116.90
N GLY A 75 -4.76 -84.89 -116.70
CA GLY A 75 -4.36 -85.84 -117.73
C GLY A 75 -3.53 -85.34 -118.92
N PHE A 76 -2.20 -85.45 -118.82
CA PHE A 76 -1.38 -86.34 -119.67
C PHE A 76 0.09 -86.30 -119.21
N THR A 77 0.52 -87.26 -118.37
CA THR A 77 1.94 -87.64 -118.34
C THR A 77 2.08 -88.94 -119.12
N THR A 78 2.72 -88.90 -120.28
CA THR A 78 3.05 -90.13 -121.01
C THR A 78 4.03 -90.98 -120.18
N PRO A 79 3.96 -92.32 -120.23
CA PRO A 79 4.85 -93.19 -119.46
C PRO A 79 6.36 -93.02 -119.71
N ARG A 80 6.77 -92.28 -120.76
CA ARG A 80 8.18 -92.15 -121.20
C ARG A 80 8.96 -90.96 -120.61
N GLU A 81 8.33 -90.10 -119.82
CA GLU A 81 8.99 -88.93 -119.21
C GLU A 81 9.29 -89.09 -117.72
N ARG A 82 8.65 -90.05 -117.05
CA ARG A 82 8.87 -90.39 -115.64
C ARG A 82 10.14 -91.24 -115.42
N GLU A 83 10.62 -91.94 -116.46
CA GLU A 83 11.88 -92.71 -116.42
C GLU A 83 13.14 -91.83 -116.56
N ARG A 84 13.08 -90.65 -117.18
CA ARG A 84 14.26 -89.78 -117.34
C ARG A 84 14.63 -88.96 -116.10
N PHE A 85 13.69 -88.71 -115.19
CA PHE A 85 13.93 -87.95 -113.96
C PHE A 85 14.40 -88.83 -112.79
N ASN A 86 14.06 -90.12 -112.81
CA ASN A 86 14.44 -91.08 -111.75
C ASN A 86 15.87 -91.64 -111.90
N LEU A 87 16.57 -91.35 -113.00
CA LEU A 87 17.94 -91.80 -113.29
C LEU A 87 19.05 -90.79 -112.96
N ARG A 88 18.75 -89.72 -112.19
CA ARG A 88 19.76 -88.78 -111.61
C ARG A 88 19.81 -88.79 -110.08
N ARG A 89 19.19 -89.79 -109.44
CA ARG A 89 19.12 -89.90 -107.97
C ARG A 89 20.04 -90.95 -107.37
N HIS A 90 20.78 -91.68 -108.18
CA HIS A 90 21.79 -92.61 -107.69
C HIS A 90 23.18 -92.14 -108.09
N GLU A 91 24.11 -92.32 -107.16
CA GLU A 91 25.52 -91.92 -107.18
C GLU A 91 25.78 -90.50 -106.66
N PHE A 92 25.48 -90.27 -105.37
CA PHE A 92 26.36 -89.63 -104.37
C PHE A 92 25.61 -89.51 -103.01
N GLY A 93 25.92 -90.39 -102.05
CA GLY A 93 25.94 -90.05 -100.61
C GLY A 93 24.70 -90.24 -99.70
N GLU A 94 24.19 -91.46 -99.48
CA GLU A 94 23.33 -91.76 -98.30
C GLU A 94 24.00 -91.38 -96.95
N GLY A 95 25.33 -91.36 -96.92
CA GLY A 95 26.13 -90.85 -95.81
C GLY A 95 26.05 -89.34 -95.59
N GLU A 96 25.79 -88.54 -96.63
CA GLU A 96 25.70 -87.07 -96.50
C GLU A 96 24.36 -86.63 -95.90
N GLU A 97 23.26 -87.29 -96.26
CA GLU A 97 21.93 -87.01 -95.72
C GLU A 97 21.80 -87.47 -94.25
N SER A 98 22.39 -88.61 -93.90
CA SER A 98 22.51 -89.06 -92.51
C SER A 98 23.38 -88.12 -91.67
N ARG A 99 24.53 -87.65 -92.21
CA ARG A 99 25.38 -86.63 -91.55
C ARG A 99 24.68 -85.28 -91.41
N ARG A 100 23.81 -84.89 -92.35
CA ARG A 100 22.97 -83.68 -92.22
C ARG A 100 21.92 -83.87 -91.12
N ARG A 101 21.26 -85.03 -91.06
CA ARG A 101 20.25 -85.34 -90.03
C ARG A 101 20.84 -85.34 -88.61
N ILE A 102 22.02 -85.92 -88.44
CA ILE A 102 22.75 -85.91 -87.16
C ILE A 102 23.16 -84.48 -86.79
N ARG A 103 23.77 -83.71 -87.70
CA ARG A 103 24.11 -82.31 -87.45
C ARG A 103 22.90 -81.45 -87.09
N LEU A 104 21.76 -81.63 -87.76
CA LEU A 104 20.52 -80.93 -87.43
C LEU A 104 19.91 -81.38 -86.10
N SER A 105 20.14 -82.64 -85.68
CA SER A 105 19.75 -83.13 -84.35
C SER A 105 20.60 -82.51 -83.25
N GLU A 106 21.91 -82.42 -83.44
CA GLU A 106 22.85 -81.79 -82.52
C GLU A 106 22.57 -80.30 -82.37
N ILE A 107 22.33 -79.59 -83.49
CA ILE A 107 21.95 -78.17 -83.47
C ILE A 107 20.62 -77.98 -82.71
N ARG A 108 19.61 -78.82 -82.97
CA ARG A 108 18.32 -78.75 -82.25
C ARG A 108 18.49 -79.01 -80.76
N ALA A 109 19.28 -80.01 -80.37
CA ALA A 109 19.58 -80.29 -78.97
C ALA A 109 20.32 -79.13 -78.29
N GLY A 110 21.31 -78.52 -78.97
CA GLY A 110 22.01 -77.34 -78.45
C GLY A 110 21.14 -76.10 -78.33
N VAL A 111 20.22 -75.88 -79.28
CA VAL A 111 19.22 -74.80 -79.19
C VAL A 111 18.24 -75.04 -78.04
N GLU A 112 17.82 -76.28 -77.83
CA GLU A 112 16.91 -76.66 -76.75
C GLU A 112 17.56 -76.54 -75.36
N ASP A 113 18.82 -76.96 -75.20
CA ASP A 113 19.61 -76.77 -73.98
C ASP A 113 19.80 -75.28 -73.65
N ARG A 114 20.12 -74.47 -74.67
CA ARG A 114 20.23 -73.02 -74.51
C ARG A 114 18.89 -72.37 -74.14
N ARG A 115 17.78 -72.85 -74.71
CA ARG A 115 16.42 -72.40 -74.38
C ARG A 115 16.06 -72.71 -72.93
N GLN A 116 16.38 -73.91 -72.45
CA GLN A 116 16.12 -74.31 -71.06
C GLN A 116 16.96 -73.48 -70.08
N THR A 117 18.24 -73.27 -70.38
CA THR A 117 19.14 -72.42 -69.57
C THR A 117 18.62 -70.98 -69.50
N LEU A 118 18.24 -70.39 -70.64
CA LEU A 118 17.66 -69.04 -70.67
C LEU A 118 16.32 -68.95 -69.92
N HIS A 119 15.51 -70.01 -69.95
CA HIS A 119 14.26 -70.06 -69.21
C HIS A 119 14.49 -70.14 -67.69
N THR A 120 15.50 -70.90 -67.23
CA THR A 120 15.87 -70.92 -65.81
C THR A 120 16.44 -69.59 -65.36
N ASP A 121 17.28 -68.95 -66.18
CA ASP A 121 17.84 -67.63 -65.89
C ASP A 121 16.76 -66.55 -65.83
N LEU A 122 15.78 -66.58 -66.76
CA LEU A 122 14.64 -65.67 -66.74
C LEU A 122 13.82 -65.83 -65.45
N ARG A 123 13.52 -67.07 -65.05
CA ARG A 123 12.77 -67.34 -63.80
C ARG A 123 13.55 -66.88 -62.56
N ASN A 124 14.87 -67.05 -62.55
CA ASN A 124 15.73 -66.56 -61.47
C ASN A 124 15.72 -65.03 -61.40
N CYS A 125 15.81 -64.35 -62.55
CA CYS A 125 15.70 -62.90 -62.64
C CYS A 125 14.32 -62.40 -62.19
N GLU A 126 13.24 -63.07 -62.57
CA GLU A 126 11.87 -62.73 -62.14
C GLU A 126 11.71 -62.83 -60.61
N ASN A 127 12.21 -63.92 -60.02
CA ASN A 127 12.20 -64.09 -58.56
C ASN A 127 13.03 -63.02 -57.84
N LEU A 128 14.21 -62.68 -58.37
CA LEU A 128 15.05 -61.62 -57.81
C LEU A 128 14.36 -60.26 -57.89
N VAL A 129 13.75 -59.95 -59.03
CA VAL A 129 12.98 -58.70 -59.22
C VAL A 129 11.78 -58.65 -58.29
N ALA A 130 11.07 -59.75 -58.06
CA ALA A 130 9.97 -59.82 -57.11
C ALA A 130 10.45 -59.55 -55.66
N SER A 131 11.54 -60.20 -55.25
CA SER A 131 12.16 -60.01 -53.93
C SER A 131 12.61 -58.55 -53.72
N LEU A 132 13.28 -57.95 -54.72
CA LEU A 132 13.71 -56.55 -54.66
C LEU A 132 12.52 -55.59 -54.60
N ARG A 133 11.41 -55.88 -55.29
CA ARG A 133 10.17 -55.07 -55.18
C ARG A 133 9.56 -55.16 -53.78
N ASP A 134 9.54 -56.35 -53.16
CA ASP A 134 9.04 -56.51 -51.80
C ASP A 134 9.92 -55.80 -50.76
N GLN A 135 11.24 -55.88 -50.92
CA GLN A 135 12.20 -55.11 -50.11
C GLN A 135 12.00 -53.60 -50.30
N LEU A 136 11.80 -53.13 -51.53
CA LEU A 136 11.54 -51.71 -51.80
C LEU A 136 10.20 -51.27 -51.17
N ARG A 137 9.16 -52.10 -51.23
CA ARG A 137 7.86 -51.83 -50.58
C ARG A 137 7.99 -51.73 -49.07
N SER A 138 8.68 -52.66 -48.43
CA SER A 138 8.81 -52.70 -46.96
C SER A 138 9.68 -51.55 -46.43
N THR A 139 10.78 -51.24 -47.12
CA THR A 139 11.64 -50.10 -46.80
C THR A 139 10.91 -48.78 -47.02
N SER A 140 10.21 -48.62 -48.15
CA SER A 140 9.40 -47.43 -48.43
C SER A 140 8.27 -47.22 -47.41
N ALA A 141 7.62 -48.29 -46.96
CA ALA A 141 6.61 -48.23 -45.90
C ALA A 141 7.21 -47.81 -44.54
N THR A 142 8.40 -48.31 -44.21
CA THR A 142 9.12 -47.93 -42.99
C THR A 142 9.53 -46.46 -43.01
N VAL A 143 10.08 -45.98 -44.12
CA VAL A 143 10.45 -44.57 -44.30
C VAL A 143 9.21 -43.67 -44.20
N ARG A 144 8.08 -44.04 -44.83
CA ARG A 144 6.82 -43.30 -44.71
C ARG A 144 6.37 -43.18 -43.25
N ARG A 145 6.38 -44.29 -42.50
CA ARG A 145 6.00 -44.28 -41.07
C ARG A 145 6.90 -43.33 -40.26
N GLN A 146 8.21 -43.42 -40.45
CA GLN A 146 9.17 -42.55 -39.77
C GLN A 146 9.00 -41.07 -40.12
N VAL A 147 8.64 -40.75 -41.37
CA VAL A 147 8.35 -39.37 -41.79
C VAL A 147 7.08 -38.84 -41.10
N CYS A 148 6.03 -39.65 -41.02
CA CYS A 148 4.80 -39.28 -40.30
C CYS A 148 5.06 -39.05 -38.80
N GLU A 149 5.77 -39.96 -38.13
CA GLU A 149 6.14 -39.81 -36.72
C GLU A 149 6.99 -38.55 -36.48
N LYS A 150 7.95 -38.25 -37.37
CA LYS A 150 8.74 -37.01 -37.30
C LYS A 150 7.88 -35.76 -37.49
N ALA A 151 6.90 -35.79 -38.39
CA ALA A 151 6.00 -34.67 -38.63
C ALA A 151 5.08 -34.41 -37.42
N GLU A 152 4.50 -35.46 -36.82
CA GLU A 152 3.70 -35.34 -35.60
C GLU A 152 4.52 -34.76 -34.45
N LEU A 153 5.74 -35.29 -34.25
CA LEU A 153 6.62 -34.75 -33.22
C LEU A 153 7.02 -33.29 -33.49
N ALA A 154 7.20 -32.89 -34.75
CA ALA A 154 7.49 -31.48 -35.09
C ALA A 154 6.35 -30.56 -34.65
N LEU A 155 5.10 -30.94 -34.89
CA LEU A 155 3.92 -30.20 -34.42
C LEU A 155 3.89 -30.11 -32.89
N THR A 156 4.19 -31.20 -32.18
CA THR A 156 4.24 -31.16 -30.71
C THR A 156 5.35 -30.24 -30.17
N VAL A 157 6.50 -30.18 -30.83
CA VAL A 157 7.60 -29.30 -30.45
C VAL A 157 7.22 -27.84 -30.67
N ASP A 158 6.55 -27.52 -31.77
CA ASP A 158 6.10 -26.15 -32.03
C ASP A 158 5.00 -25.70 -31.06
N ALA A 159 4.07 -26.60 -30.70
CA ALA A 159 3.09 -26.36 -29.64
C ALA A 159 3.74 -26.10 -28.26
N LEU A 160 4.77 -26.88 -27.91
CA LEU A 160 5.52 -26.65 -26.66
C LEU A 160 6.30 -25.33 -26.69
N LYS A 161 6.86 -24.93 -27.85
CA LYS A 161 7.53 -23.63 -28.00
C LYS A 161 6.54 -22.47 -27.87
N THR A 162 5.33 -22.59 -28.41
CA THR A 162 4.29 -21.56 -28.23
C THR A 162 3.89 -21.43 -26.77
N GLU A 163 3.72 -22.55 -26.06
CA GLU A 163 3.37 -22.52 -24.64
C GLU A 163 4.50 -21.91 -23.80
N MET A 164 5.75 -22.29 -24.08
CA MET A 164 6.92 -21.71 -23.41
C MET A 164 7.02 -20.20 -23.65
N ARG A 165 6.75 -19.71 -24.86
CA ARG A 165 6.71 -18.27 -25.16
C ARG A 165 5.60 -17.55 -24.38
N ARG A 166 4.42 -18.16 -24.26
CA ARG A 166 3.31 -17.64 -23.46
C ARG A 166 3.70 -17.54 -21.99
N MET A 167 4.27 -18.61 -21.42
CA MET A 167 4.76 -18.62 -20.04
C MET A 167 5.82 -17.54 -19.78
N TYR A 168 6.73 -17.31 -20.73
CA TYR A 168 7.72 -16.23 -20.62
C TYR A 168 7.08 -14.84 -20.65
N ALA A 169 6.08 -14.62 -21.50
CA ALA A 169 5.35 -13.36 -21.55
C ALA A 169 4.57 -13.12 -20.25
N ASP A 170 3.92 -14.16 -19.71
CA ASP A 170 3.22 -14.09 -18.43
C ASP A 170 4.21 -13.80 -17.27
N GLN A 171 5.40 -14.42 -17.26
CA GLN A 171 6.46 -14.12 -16.28
C GLN A 171 6.92 -12.66 -16.36
N GLN A 172 7.11 -12.12 -17.57
CA GLN A 172 7.50 -10.71 -17.75
C GLN A 172 6.41 -9.76 -17.27
N ALA A 173 5.13 -10.05 -17.57
CA ALA A 173 4.01 -9.26 -17.08
C ALA A 173 3.93 -9.27 -15.55
N GLN A 174 4.15 -10.43 -14.92
CA GLN A 174 4.24 -10.53 -13.46
C GLN A 174 5.42 -9.75 -12.89
N GLN A 175 6.60 -9.81 -13.53
CA GLN A 175 7.76 -9.04 -13.10
C GLN A 175 7.48 -7.53 -13.15
N HIS A 176 6.85 -7.04 -14.22
CA HIS A 176 6.45 -5.64 -14.32
C HIS A 176 5.48 -5.21 -13.21
N GLU A 177 4.54 -6.09 -12.83
CA GLU A 177 3.64 -5.79 -11.72
C GLU A 177 4.37 -5.79 -10.37
N ILE A 178 5.32 -6.70 -10.16
CA ILE A 178 6.21 -6.67 -8.97
C ILE A 178 6.99 -5.37 -8.92
N ASP A 179 7.60 -4.93 -10.03
CA ASP A 179 8.38 -3.70 -10.08
C ASP A 179 7.49 -2.48 -9.78
N ARG A 180 6.27 -2.46 -10.32
CA ARG A 180 5.27 -1.41 -10.05
C ARG A 180 4.86 -1.38 -8.57
N LEU A 181 4.55 -2.52 -7.97
CA LEU A 181 4.18 -2.62 -6.56
C LEU A 181 5.35 -2.24 -5.65
N THR A 182 6.57 -2.58 -6.04
CA THR A 182 7.79 -2.20 -5.32
C THR A 182 7.97 -0.69 -5.32
N ALA A 183 7.77 -0.02 -6.46
CA ALA A 183 7.85 1.44 -6.55
C ALA A 183 6.81 2.13 -5.67
N LEU A 184 5.55 1.67 -5.69
CA LEU A 184 4.50 2.19 -4.81
C LEU A 184 4.83 1.98 -3.33
N LEU A 185 5.42 0.83 -2.98
CA LEU A 185 5.84 0.56 -1.60
C LEU A 185 6.96 1.51 -1.16
N THR A 186 7.92 1.81 -2.04
CA THR A 186 8.98 2.78 -1.76
C THR A 186 8.42 4.17 -1.52
N GLU A 187 7.49 4.65 -2.37
CA GLU A 187 6.83 5.95 -2.18
C GLU A 187 6.09 6.01 -0.83
N CYS A 188 5.34 4.97 -0.46
CA CYS A 188 4.67 4.90 0.83
C CYS A 188 5.63 4.91 2.03
N LEU A 189 6.80 4.26 1.89
CA LEU A 189 7.83 4.26 2.94
C LEU A 189 8.47 5.64 3.10
N ASP A 190 8.76 6.32 1.99
CA ASP A 190 9.30 7.69 2.03
C ASP A 190 8.31 8.66 2.70
N GLU A 191 7.01 8.54 2.40
CA GLU A 191 5.96 9.30 3.07
C GLU A 191 5.88 8.97 4.57
N HIS A 192 5.98 7.69 4.94
CA HIS A 192 5.99 7.26 6.33
C HIS A 192 7.17 7.88 7.11
N ASP A 193 8.38 7.84 6.55
CA ASP A 193 9.58 8.41 7.17
C ASP A 193 9.45 9.93 7.37
N ILE A 194 8.80 10.64 6.45
CA ILE A 194 8.50 12.08 6.60
C ILE A 194 7.52 12.31 7.74
N ILE A 195 6.45 11.52 7.81
CA ILE A 195 5.47 11.62 8.90
C ILE A 195 6.13 11.32 10.24
N GLU A 196 6.95 10.28 10.34
CA GLU A 196 7.63 9.89 11.58
C GLU A 196 8.58 11.00 12.06
N ARG A 197 9.38 11.60 11.16
CA ARG A 197 10.22 12.76 11.49
C ARG A 197 9.41 13.95 11.99
N ASN A 198 8.33 14.31 11.30
CA ASN A 198 7.46 15.40 11.73
C ASN A 198 6.80 15.14 13.10
N MET A 199 6.48 13.88 13.40
CA MET A 199 5.94 13.47 14.70
C MET A 199 6.99 13.61 15.80
N GLN A 200 8.23 13.18 15.55
CA GLN A 200 9.35 13.35 16.49
C GLN A 200 9.65 14.83 16.76
N ASP A 201 9.71 15.66 15.71
CA ASP A 201 9.94 17.10 15.86
C ASP A 201 8.83 17.77 16.70
N LYS A 202 7.57 17.36 16.50
CA LYS A 202 6.44 17.84 17.33
C LYS A 202 6.53 17.37 18.77
N GLU A 203 6.92 16.11 19.01
CA GLU A 203 7.09 15.57 20.35
C GLU A 203 8.20 16.31 21.11
N GLU A 204 9.33 16.59 20.45
CA GLU A 204 10.41 17.39 21.02
C GLU A 204 9.98 18.83 21.31
N ALA A 205 9.23 19.47 20.40
CA ALA A 205 8.69 20.81 20.62
C ALA A 205 7.73 20.85 21.83
N LEU A 206 6.81 19.88 21.94
CA LEU A 206 5.88 19.78 23.08
C LEU A 206 6.61 19.51 24.39
N LYS A 207 7.66 18.68 24.38
CA LYS A 207 8.52 18.47 25.57
C LYS A 207 9.21 19.76 25.99
N ALA A 208 9.77 20.52 25.03
CA ALA A 208 10.41 21.80 25.32
C ALA A 208 9.41 22.83 25.89
N GLU A 209 8.18 22.89 25.37
CA GLU A 209 7.12 23.72 25.94
C GLU A 209 6.74 23.28 27.35
N LEU A 210 6.62 21.98 27.60
CA LEU A 210 6.30 21.43 28.92
C LEU A 210 7.40 21.76 29.94
N ASP A 211 8.66 21.61 29.57
CA ASP A 211 9.81 21.98 30.41
C ASP A 211 9.80 23.50 30.69
N GLY A 212 9.48 24.31 29.68
CA GLY A 212 9.30 25.76 29.83
C GLY A 212 8.16 26.14 30.78
N LEU A 213 7.05 25.41 30.76
CA LEU A 213 5.94 25.62 31.69
C LEU A 213 6.29 25.13 33.10
N SER A 214 6.97 23.99 33.23
CA SER A 214 7.42 23.46 34.52
C SER A 214 8.36 24.43 35.23
N THR A 215 9.37 24.94 34.52
CA THR A 215 10.33 25.91 35.09
C THR A 215 9.65 27.21 35.52
N ARG A 216 8.66 27.69 34.75
CA ARG A 216 7.85 28.86 35.15
C ARG A 216 6.99 28.58 36.38
N LEU A 217 6.42 27.38 36.48
CA LEU A 217 5.63 26.97 37.65
C LEU A 217 6.53 26.89 38.90
N ASP A 218 7.73 26.35 38.77
CA ASP A 218 8.70 26.28 39.88
C ASP A 218 9.12 27.67 40.35
N SER A 219 9.40 28.59 39.43
CA SER A 219 9.69 30.00 39.76
C SER A 219 8.53 30.66 40.49
N ALA A 220 7.29 30.50 40.00
CA ALA A 220 6.11 31.07 40.62
C ALA A 220 5.83 30.46 42.01
N ASN A 221 6.09 29.16 42.20
CA ASN A 221 5.98 28.51 43.50
C ASN A 221 7.03 29.05 44.48
N SER A 222 8.28 29.25 44.04
CA SER A 222 9.32 29.85 44.87
C SER A 222 8.98 31.29 45.27
N GLU A 223 8.47 32.11 44.35
CA GLU A 223 7.98 33.46 44.65
C GLU A 223 6.83 33.44 45.66
N LYS A 224 5.87 32.53 45.49
CA LYS A 224 4.76 32.34 46.44
C LYS A 224 5.26 31.96 47.82
N GLU A 225 6.23 31.04 47.93
CA GLU A 225 6.83 30.66 49.21
C GLU A 225 7.54 31.84 49.87
N GLY A 226 8.27 32.64 49.10
CA GLY A 226 8.89 33.88 49.57
C GLY A 226 7.86 34.87 50.13
N LEU A 227 6.79 35.16 49.38
CA LEU A 227 5.71 36.03 49.83
C LEU A 227 4.97 35.48 51.07
N GLN A 228 4.83 34.16 51.19
CA GLN A 228 4.25 33.53 52.38
C GLN A 228 5.14 33.68 53.61
N GLU A 229 6.46 33.64 53.44
CA GLU A 229 7.43 33.92 54.51
C GLU A 229 7.34 35.39 54.95
N GLU A 230 7.40 36.33 54.00
CA GLU A 230 7.27 37.76 54.28
C GLU A 230 5.97 38.08 55.01
N LEU A 231 4.86 37.46 54.60
CA LEU A 231 3.57 37.61 55.28
C LEU A 231 3.60 37.07 56.71
N ARG A 232 4.29 35.94 56.95
CA ARG A 232 4.46 35.39 58.31
C ARG A 232 5.30 36.32 59.18
N GLU A 233 6.38 36.90 58.66
CA GLU A 233 7.20 37.88 59.36
C GLU A 233 6.42 39.16 59.69
N VAL A 234 5.69 39.71 58.72
CA VAL A 234 4.84 40.90 58.93
C VAL A 234 3.79 40.62 60.00
N LYS A 235 3.11 39.47 59.96
CA LYS A 235 2.14 39.07 60.98
C LYS A 235 2.76 38.96 62.36
N ALA A 236 3.94 38.34 62.48
CA ALA A 236 4.64 38.22 63.76
C ALA A 236 5.01 39.60 64.33
N ARG A 237 5.54 40.50 63.51
CA ARG A 237 5.86 41.88 63.93
C ARG A 237 4.63 42.64 64.40
N LEU A 238 3.53 42.57 63.65
CA LEU A 238 2.28 43.22 64.03
C LEU A 238 1.69 42.63 65.32
N GLN A 239 1.88 41.32 65.55
CA GLN A 239 1.44 40.68 66.79
C GLN A 239 2.22 41.19 68.00
N VAL A 240 3.56 41.27 67.90
CA VAL A 240 4.42 41.83 68.96
C VAL A 240 4.03 43.28 69.24
N GLU A 241 3.91 44.11 68.22
CA GLU A 241 3.49 45.52 68.38
C GLU A 241 2.11 45.61 69.05
N ALA A 242 1.15 44.76 68.65
CA ALA A 242 -0.18 44.75 69.26
C ALA A 242 -0.18 44.26 70.73
N GLU A 243 0.75 43.38 71.12
CA GLU A 243 0.95 42.95 72.49
C GLU A 243 1.62 44.05 73.33
N ASP A 244 2.64 44.72 72.80
CA ASP A 244 3.30 45.85 73.43
C ASP A 244 2.34 47.01 73.66
N GLN A 245 1.56 47.41 72.63
CA GLN A 245 0.53 48.44 72.76
C GLN A 245 -0.52 48.05 73.81
N ARG A 246 -0.94 46.78 73.86
CA ARG A 246 -1.87 46.29 74.90
C ARG A 246 -1.25 46.36 76.30
N SER A 247 0.03 46.04 76.45
CA SER A 247 0.75 46.14 77.72
C SER A 247 0.83 47.60 78.19
N ILE A 248 1.21 48.52 77.29
CA ILE A 248 1.26 49.96 77.57
C ILE A 248 -0.11 50.48 77.98
N LEU A 249 -1.17 50.10 77.27
CA LEU A 249 -2.53 50.53 77.61
C LEU A 249 -2.99 49.99 78.95
N LYS A 250 -2.71 48.71 79.28
CA LYS A 250 -3.02 48.14 80.59
C LYS A 250 -2.29 48.85 81.73
N GLU A 251 -1.02 49.21 81.53
CA GLU A 251 -0.25 49.94 82.54
C GLU A 251 -0.77 51.36 82.74
N LYS A 252 -1.14 52.06 81.65
CA LYS A 252 -1.83 53.35 81.74
C LYS A 252 -3.18 53.25 82.45
N GLU A 253 -3.96 52.22 82.14
CA GLU A 253 -5.25 51.95 82.80
C GLU A 253 -5.05 51.70 84.31
N ARG A 254 -4.09 50.85 84.69
CA ARG A 254 -3.73 50.62 86.09
C ARG A 254 -3.37 51.93 86.80
N ARG A 255 -2.52 52.74 86.18
CA ARG A 255 -2.10 54.03 86.73
C ARG A 255 -3.26 55.01 86.88
N TRP A 256 -4.13 55.12 85.88
CA TRP A 256 -5.34 55.94 85.98
C TRP A 256 -6.29 55.44 87.05
N THR A 257 -6.46 54.12 87.22
CA THR A 257 -7.28 53.58 88.30
C THR A 257 -6.71 53.91 89.69
N GLU A 258 -5.39 53.90 89.85
CA GLU A 258 -4.71 54.31 91.09
C GLU A 258 -4.89 55.81 91.35
N GLU A 259 -4.63 56.65 90.36
CA GLU A 259 -4.81 58.11 90.46
C GLU A 259 -6.27 58.47 90.77
N ILE A 260 -7.25 57.84 90.11
CA ILE A 260 -8.68 58.05 90.42
C ILE A 260 -9.00 57.59 91.84
N HIS A 261 -8.44 56.47 92.30
CA HIS A 261 -8.67 55.99 93.66
C HIS A 261 -8.10 56.95 94.71
N GLU A 262 -6.87 57.45 94.51
CA GLU A 262 -6.26 58.47 95.36
C GLU A 262 -7.06 59.78 95.35
N MET A 263 -7.52 60.23 94.18
CA MET A 263 -8.40 61.39 94.05
C MET A 263 -9.72 61.18 94.80
N TRP A 264 -10.29 59.98 94.72
CA TRP A 264 -11.55 59.66 95.41
C TRP A 264 -11.35 59.62 96.93
N GLN A 265 -10.29 58.99 97.42
CA GLN A 265 -9.91 59.02 98.84
C GLN A 265 -9.65 60.45 99.31
N GLY A 266 -8.92 61.25 98.52
CA GLY A 266 -8.66 62.65 98.81
C GLY A 266 -9.94 63.49 98.84
N LYS A 267 -10.88 63.24 97.93
CA LYS A 267 -12.22 63.86 97.92
C LYS A 267 -13.01 63.47 99.16
N GLU A 268 -13.02 62.19 99.53
CA GLU A 268 -13.75 61.68 100.70
C GLU A 268 -13.18 62.23 102.01
N ALA A 269 -11.84 62.27 102.15
CA ALA A 269 -11.16 62.90 103.27
C ALA A 269 -11.41 64.41 103.33
N ALA A 270 -11.36 65.11 102.19
CA ALA A 270 -11.68 66.53 102.13
C ALA A 270 -13.16 66.80 102.45
N GLN A 271 -14.08 65.91 102.05
CA GLN A 271 -15.49 66.00 102.36
C GLN A 271 -15.76 65.72 103.85
N TYR A 272 -15.02 64.78 104.45
CA TYR A 272 -15.03 64.54 105.89
C TYR A 272 -14.52 65.76 106.66
N GLY A 273 -13.36 66.31 106.28
CA GLY A 273 -12.83 67.55 106.86
C GLY A 273 -13.73 68.76 106.61
N LEU A 274 -14.44 68.82 105.46
CA LEU A 274 -15.45 69.86 105.22
C LEU A 274 -16.63 69.70 106.17
N ARG A 275 -17.12 68.48 106.41
CA ARG A 275 -18.19 68.23 107.40
C ARG A 275 -17.74 68.62 108.80
N GLU A 276 -16.54 68.22 109.21
CA GLU A 276 -15.95 68.56 110.50
C GLU A 276 -15.82 70.08 110.67
N THR A 277 -15.23 70.77 109.70
CA THR A 277 -15.15 72.24 109.71
C THR A 277 -16.50 72.93 109.61
N THR A 278 -17.50 72.34 108.94
CA THR A 278 -18.88 72.87 108.92
C THR A 278 -19.52 72.76 110.30
N VAL A 279 -19.34 71.63 110.99
CA VAL A 279 -19.78 71.45 112.39
C VAL A 279 -19.07 72.43 113.31
N GLU A 280 -17.74 72.61 113.17
CA GLU A 280 -16.97 73.63 113.90
C GLU A 280 -17.47 75.05 113.61
N LEU A 281 -17.78 75.37 112.35
CA LEU A 281 -18.33 76.66 111.96
C LEU A 281 -19.75 76.87 112.52
N GLU A 282 -20.58 75.84 112.56
CA GLU A 282 -21.91 75.90 113.18
C GLU A 282 -21.81 76.10 114.69
N THR A 283 -20.88 75.42 115.36
CA THR A 283 -20.61 75.62 116.81
C THR A 283 -20.03 76.99 117.09
N LEU A 284 -19.03 77.45 116.32
CA LEU A 284 -18.48 78.80 116.43
C LEU A 284 -19.53 79.86 116.09
N ARG A 285 -20.38 79.64 115.07
CA ARG A 285 -21.50 80.55 114.77
C ARG A 285 -22.49 80.62 115.92
N SER A 286 -22.83 79.49 116.54
CA SER A 286 -23.65 79.46 117.75
C SER A 286 -22.98 80.23 118.89
N GLN A 287 -21.68 80.03 119.12
CA GLN A 287 -20.91 80.79 120.11
C GLN A 287 -20.86 82.29 119.79
N LEU A 288 -20.76 82.67 118.50
CA LEU A 288 -20.78 84.07 118.04
C LEU A 288 -22.17 84.69 118.19
N GLU A 289 -23.24 83.91 118.02
CA GLU A 289 -24.62 84.32 118.30
C GLU A 289 -24.87 84.45 119.82
N ASP A 290 -24.29 83.57 120.63
CA ASP A 290 -24.32 83.64 122.09
C ASP A 290 -23.49 84.83 122.62
N LEU A 291 -22.33 85.11 122.01
CA LEU A 291 -21.52 86.31 122.29
C LEU A 291 -22.17 87.60 121.78
N LYS A 292 -22.92 87.57 120.67
CA LYS A 292 -23.74 88.71 120.23
C LYS A 292 -24.94 88.93 121.15
N LYS A 293 -25.50 87.89 121.75
CA LYS A 293 -26.51 88.01 122.82
C LYS A 293 -25.90 88.58 124.10
N SER A 294 -24.76 88.05 124.56
CA SER A 294 -24.07 88.57 125.76
C SER A 294 -23.49 89.99 125.57
N GLY A 295 -23.07 90.34 124.35
CA GLY A 295 -22.65 91.69 123.96
C GLY A 295 -23.81 92.68 123.81
N LYS A 296 -25.02 92.21 123.47
CA LYS A 296 -26.25 93.04 123.54
C LYS A 296 -26.68 93.29 124.98
N ASP A 297 -26.43 92.37 125.91
CA ASP A 297 -26.67 92.57 127.35
C ASP A 297 -25.58 93.44 128.03
N ALA A 298 -24.38 93.55 127.43
CA ALA A 298 -23.29 94.41 127.90
C ALA A 298 -23.24 95.81 127.24
N GLY A 299 -24.22 96.15 126.39
CA GLY A 299 -24.37 97.45 125.73
C GLY A 299 -24.86 98.59 126.63
N GLN A 300 -24.42 98.62 127.89
CA GLN A 300 -24.63 99.72 128.83
C GLN A 300 -23.48 99.81 129.86
N LYS A 301 -22.22 99.88 129.39
CA LYS A 301 -21.16 100.76 129.95
C LYS A 301 -19.82 100.54 129.24
N THR A 302 -19.18 101.66 128.94
CA THR A 302 -17.77 101.86 128.61
C THR A 302 -17.25 101.25 127.31
N GLU A 303 -17.22 102.11 126.30
CA GLU A 303 -16.36 102.06 125.13
C GLU A 303 -14.87 102.06 125.54
N SER A 304 -14.04 101.53 124.63
CA SER A 304 -12.57 101.51 124.59
C SER A 304 -11.87 100.27 125.18
N THR A 305 -11.02 99.66 124.33
CA THR A 305 -9.98 98.62 124.59
C THR A 305 -10.29 97.12 124.46
N LEU A 306 -11.26 96.65 123.66
CA LEU A 306 -11.45 95.20 123.43
C LEU A 306 -11.84 94.76 121.99
N ASN A 307 -11.81 95.64 120.98
CA ASN A 307 -12.30 95.32 119.62
C ASN A 307 -11.31 94.58 118.69
N ASP A 308 -10.01 94.53 119.00
CA ASP A 308 -9.00 93.95 118.09
C ASP A 308 -9.06 92.41 117.91
N PRO A 309 -9.38 91.56 118.90
CA PRO A 309 -9.35 90.10 118.71
C PRO A 309 -10.50 89.55 117.85
N LEU A 310 -11.68 90.20 117.89
CA LEU A 310 -12.91 89.74 117.22
C LEU A 310 -12.94 90.12 115.72
N GLU A 311 -12.31 91.23 115.34
CA GLU A 311 -12.13 91.60 113.92
C GLU A 311 -11.08 90.70 113.22
N ASP A 312 -10.06 90.24 113.95
CA ASP A 312 -9.06 89.31 113.43
C ASP A 312 -9.62 87.92 113.15
N GLU A 313 -10.46 87.37 114.02
CA GLU A 313 -11.14 86.08 113.78
C GLU A 313 -12.12 86.13 112.60
N ASN A 314 -12.87 87.21 112.45
CA ASN A 314 -13.79 87.40 111.32
C ASN A 314 -13.02 87.55 109.99
N SER A 315 -11.86 88.18 110.04
CA SER A 315 -10.93 88.27 108.90
C SER A 315 -10.27 86.93 108.57
N ALA A 316 -10.00 86.07 109.56
CA ALA A 316 -9.50 84.71 109.34
C ALA A 316 -10.56 83.79 108.70
N LEU A 317 -11.83 83.91 109.10
CA LEU A 317 -12.94 83.16 108.53
C LEU A 317 -13.22 83.54 107.07
N LYS A 318 -13.19 84.84 106.73
CA LYS A 318 -13.29 85.29 105.33
C LYS A 318 -12.16 84.74 104.46
N ARG A 319 -10.93 84.66 104.99
CA ARG A 319 -9.79 84.06 104.28
C ARG A 319 -10.01 82.57 104.00
N LYS A 320 -10.57 81.81 104.95
CA LYS A 320 -10.92 80.38 104.75
C LYS A 320 -11.98 80.17 103.65
N VAL A 321 -13.02 81.01 103.59
CA VAL A 321 -14.06 80.91 102.54
C VAL A 321 -13.48 81.13 101.14
N ILE A 322 -12.58 82.12 100.98
CA ILE A 322 -11.91 82.38 99.69
C ILE A 322 -11.06 81.18 99.24
N ILE A 323 -10.38 80.51 100.19
CA ILE A 323 -9.58 79.31 99.88
C ILE A 323 -10.48 78.17 99.38
N LEU A 324 -11.64 77.95 100.01
CA LEU A 324 -12.59 76.93 99.59
C LEU A 324 -13.26 77.23 98.24
N GLN A 325 -13.55 78.50 97.94
CA GLN A 325 -14.02 78.91 96.62
C GLN A 325 -13.01 78.63 95.52
N LYS A 326 -11.73 78.96 95.74
CA LYS A 326 -10.65 78.63 94.81
C LYS A 326 -10.52 77.12 94.58
N ARG A 327 -10.77 76.31 95.61
CA ARG A 327 -10.75 74.84 95.49
C ARG A 327 -11.90 74.32 94.61
N CYS A 328 -13.10 74.92 94.70
CA CYS A 328 -14.22 74.55 93.83
C CYS A 328 -13.98 74.90 92.35
N GLU A 329 -13.34 76.03 92.05
CA GLU A 329 -12.95 76.40 90.69
C GLU A 329 -11.88 75.45 90.13
N GLN A 330 -10.95 75.02 90.97
CA GLN A 330 -9.92 74.06 90.59
C GLN A 330 -10.51 72.71 90.22
N LEU A 331 -11.47 72.19 91.01
CA LEU A 331 -12.18 70.95 90.71
C LEU A 331 -13.01 71.02 89.42
N HIS A 332 -13.61 72.17 89.10
CA HIS A 332 -14.31 72.37 87.82
C HIS A 332 -13.37 72.27 86.61
N LYS A 333 -12.14 72.81 86.72
CA LYS A 333 -11.12 72.69 85.67
C LYS A 333 -10.68 71.25 85.46
N GLU A 334 -10.49 70.50 86.55
CA GLU A 334 -10.10 69.07 86.48
C GLU A 334 -11.17 68.23 85.77
N VAL A 335 -12.45 68.43 86.09
CA VAL A 335 -13.56 67.73 85.43
C VAL A 335 -13.67 68.09 83.94
N SER A 336 -13.40 69.35 83.58
CA SER A 336 -13.41 69.80 82.18
C SER A 336 -12.29 69.14 81.36
N LEU A 337 -11.10 68.97 81.95
CA LEU A 337 -9.97 68.28 81.32
C LEU A 337 -10.29 66.79 81.08
N LEU A 338 -10.86 66.11 82.08
CA LEU A 338 -11.26 64.70 81.95
C LEU A 338 -12.30 64.47 80.84
N MET A 339 -13.26 65.39 80.69
CA MET A 339 -14.22 65.34 79.59
C MET A 339 -13.55 65.49 78.22
N GLN A 340 -12.50 66.30 78.13
CA GLN A 340 -11.76 66.55 76.90
C GLN A 340 -10.90 65.34 76.50
N GLU A 341 -10.25 64.69 77.46
CA GLU A 341 -9.49 63.45 77.24
C GLU A 341 -10.39 62.30 76.76
N LYS A 342 -11.58 62.17 77.34
CA LYS A 342 -12.56 61.15 76.92
C LYS A 342 -13.07 61.37 75.50
N ARG A 343 -13.18 62.63 75.06
CA ARG A 343 -13.53 62.96 73.66
C ARG A 343 -12.44 62.51 72.70
N ALA A 344 -11.17 62.77 73.03
CA ALA A 344 -10.03 62.36 72.20
C ALA A 344 -9.90 60.83 72.06
N ALA A 345 -10.23 60.08 73.11
CA ALA A 345 -10.27 58.61 73.07
C ALA A 345 -11.35 58.06 72.12
N LEU A 346 -12.50 58.74 72.01
CA LEU A 346 -13.58 58.37 71.09
C LEU A 346 -13.19 58.66 69.63
N ASP A 347 -12.53 59.78 69.37
CA ASP A 347 -12.08 60.14 68.02
C ASP A 347 -11.00 59.17 67.52
N THR A 348 -10.09 58.71 68.39
CA THR A 348 -9.10 57.67 68.05
C THR A 348 -9.73 56.31 67.75
N SER A 349 -10.79 55.93 68.46
CA SER A 349 -11.54 54.70 68.17
C SER A 349 -12.20 54.73 66.78
N PHE A 350 -12.77 55.86 66.38
CA PHE A 350 -13.36 56.05 65.05
C PHE A 350 -12.32 55.97 63.93
N ALA A 351 -11.12 56.52 64.15
CA ALA A 351 -10.02 56.46 63.20
C ALA A 351 -9.57 55.01 62.93
N LEU A 352 -9.41 54.19 63.99
CA LEU A 352 -9.06 52.77 63.87
C LEU A 352 -10.14 51.96 63.13
N GLN A 353 -11.41 52.30 63.33
CA GLN A 353 -12.52 51.64 62.63
C GLN A 353 -12.51 51.94 61.13
N THR A 354 -12.17 53.18 60.76
CA THR A 354 -12.01 53.60 59.36
C THR A 354 -10.83 52.88 58.69
N GLN A 355 -9.71 52.71 59.41
CA GLN A 355 -8.54 51.97 58.92
C GLN A 355 -8.84 50.48 58.67
N ASN A 356 -9.63 49.84 59.54
CA ASN A 356 -10.08 48.45 59.34
C ASN A 356 -10.99 48.27 58.11
N HIS A 357 -11.80 49.28 57.78
CA HIS A 357 -12.60 49.25 56.56
C HIS A 357 -11.74 49.36 55.29
N ALA A 358 -10.69 50.18 55.32
CA ALA A 358 -9.75 50.32 54.21
C ALA A 358 -8.98 49.02 53.93
N THR A 359 -8.42 48.38 54.96
CA THR A 359 -7.71 47.10 54.81
C THR A 359 -8.60 45.96 54.30
N ARG A 360 -9.90 45.98 54.65
CA ARG A 360 -10.88 45.03 54.12
C ARG A 360 -11.13 45.21 52.61
N ALA A 361 -11.17 46.45 52.13
CA ALA A 361 -11.32 46.73 50.71
C ALA A 361 -10.09 46.26 49.91
N GLU A 362 -8.88 46.47 50.42
CA GLU A 362 -7.64 45.97 49.81
C GLU A 362 -7.62 44.44 49.71
N LEU A 363 -8.10 43.73 50.74
CA LEU A 363 -8.24 42.27 50.72
C LEU A 363 -9.25 41.79 49.67
N GLU A 364 -10.35 42.50 49.45
CA GLU A 364 -11.34 42.17 48.43
C GLU A 364 -10.77 42.30 47.01
N ASP A 365 -9.92 43.30 46.75
CA ASP A 365 -9.20 43.47 45.49
C ASP A 365 -8.20 42.32 45.24
N VAL A 366 -7.44 41.90 46.25
CA VAL A 366 -6.53 40.74 46.15
C VAL A 366 -7.29 39.46 45.82
N VAL A 367 -8.46 39.24 46.44
CA VAL A 367 -9.32 38.08 46.16
C VAL A 367 -9.87 38.13 44.73
N ALA A 368 -10.22 39.31 44.22
CA ALA A 368 -10.67 39.47 42.85
C ALA A 368 -9.58 39.07 41.84
N GLU A 369 -8.33 39.45 42.11
CA GLU A 369 -7.22 39.16 41.18
C GLU A 369 -6.79 37.68 41.23
N LEU A 370 -6.86 37.04 42.40
CA LEU A 370 -6.69 35.58 42.50
C LEU A 370 -7.74 34.80 41.69
N ARG A 371 -9.00 35.27 41.65
CA ARG A 371 -10.06 34.63 40.84
C ARG A 371 -9.81 34.78 39.33
N LYS A 372 -9.24 35.90 38.91
CA LYS A 372 -8.87 36.13 37.52
C LYS A 372 -7.74 35.19 37.09
N GLU A 373 -6.75 34.99 37.95
CA GLU A 373 -5.66 34.05 37.68
C GLU A 373 -6.16 32.60 37.64
N GLN A 374 -7.07 32.21 38.54
CA GLN A 374 -7.73 30.90 38.51
C GLN A 374 -8.46 30.64 37.19
N LYS A 375 -9.13 31.65 36.62
CA LYS A 375 -9.79 31.54 35.31
C LYS A 375 -8.80 31.33 34.17
N LYS A 376 -7.63 31.99 34.19
CA LYS A 376 -6.58 31.78 33.19
C LYS A 376 -6.03 30.35 33.27
N SER A 377 -5.73 29.86 34.47
CA SER A 377 -5.25 28.48 34.67
C SER A 377 -6.27 27.45 34.16
N LEU A 378 -7.57 27.68 34.38
CA LEU A 378 -8.62 26.80 33.87
C LEU A 378 -8.70 26.80 32.34
N GLN A 379 -8.42 27.94 31.69
CA GLN A 379 -8.39 28.03 30.23
C GLN A 379 -7.21 27.26 29.65
N LEU A 380 -6.00 27.43 30.20
CA LEU A 380 -4.82 26.67 29.79
C LEU A 380 -5.04 25.15 29.89
N LEU A 381 -5.75 24.70 30.91
CA LEU A 381 -6.07 23.28 31.11
C LEU A 381 -7.05 22.74 30.05
N LYS A 382 -7.97 23.57 29.55
CA LYS A 382 -8.84 23.22 28.42
C LYS A 382 -8.06 23.11 27.12
N ASP A 383 -7.16 24.07 26.89
CA ASP A 383 -6.34 24.14 25.68
C ASP A 383 -5.38 22.92 25.60
N ALA A 384 -4.81 22.50 26.73
CA ALA A 384 -4.02 21.27 26.84
C ALA A 384 -4.85 20.02 26.49
N ASN A 385 -6.09 19.95 26.99
CA ASN A 385 -6.98 18.81 26.72
C ASN A 385 -7.39 18.73 25.23
N THR A 386 -7.52 19.86 24.54
CA THR A 386 -7.73 19.87 23.09
C THR A 386 -6.52 19.34 22.31
N MET A 387 -5.30 19.71 22.70
CA MET A 387 -4.08 19.19 22.07
C MET A 387 -3.93 17.67 22.25
N GLU A 388 -4.29 17.14 23.43
CA GLU A 388 -4.29 15.69 23.68
C GLU A 388 -5.27 14.93 22.76
N ASN A 389 -6.46 15.49 22.54
CA ASN A 389 -7.45 14.91 21.63
C ASN A 389 -6.98 14.94 20.17
N GLU A 390 -6.31 16.02 19.73
CA GLU A 390 -5.73 16.11 18.39
C GLU A 390 -4.59 15.10 18.19
N PHE A 391 -3.75 14.89 19.22
CA PHE A 391 -2.71 13.88 19.21
C PHE A 391 -3.29 12.46 19.06
N LEU A 392 -4.34 12.13 19.82
CA LEU A 392 -5.03 10.83 19.71
C LEU A 392 -5.61 10.59 18.31
N ALA A 393 -6.24 11.60 17.71
CA ALA A 393 -6.76 11.50 16.34
C ALA A 393 -5.63 11.29 15.29
N MET A 394 -4.45 11.86 15.54
CA MET A 394 -3.28 11.66 14.68
C MET A 394 -2.71 10.23 14.82
N CYS A 395 -2.68 9.67 16.04
CA CYS A 395 -2.31 8.28 16.28
C CYS A 395 -3.25 7.28 15.57
N GLU A 396 -4.56 7.54 15.53
CA GLU A 396 -5.51 6.69 14.79
C GLU A 396 -5.21 6.67 13.28
N LYS A 397 -4.90 7.80 12.67
CA LYS A 397 -4.49 7.87 11.25
C LYS A 397 -3.21 7.09 10.95
N VAL A 398 -2.22 7.16 11.85
CA VAL A 398 -0.97 6.38 11.70
C VAL A 398 -1.29 4.88 11.73
N LYS A 399 -2.21 4.45 12.58
CA LYS A 399 -2.65 3.06 12.65
C LYS A 399 -3.33 2.60 11.35
N GLU A 400 -4.23 3.40 10.78
CA GLU A 400 -4.88 3.10 9.50
C GLU A 400 -3.87 2.94 8.34
N LEU A 401 -2.85 3.81 8.30
CA LEU A 401 -1.76 3.71 7.32
C LEU A 401 -0.95 2.42 7.51
N GLY A 402 -0.65 2.06 8.76
CA GLY A 402 0.02 0.80 9.10
C GLY A 402 -0.76 -0.44 8.62
N ASP A 403 -2.08 -0.45 8.82
CA ASP A 403 -2.94 -1.56 8.38
C ASP A 403 -2.96 -1.69 6.84
N SER A 404 -2.99 -0.55 6.13
CA SER A 404 -2.88 -0.51 4.65
C SER A 404 -1.53 -1.04 4.15
N PHE A 405 -0.44 -0.68 4.84
CA PHE A 405 0.90 -1.17 4.53
C PHE A 405 0.99 -2.70 4.69
N VAL A 406 0.47 -3.24 5.79
CA VAL A 406 0.42 -4.69 6.04
C VAL A 406 -0.39 -5.41 4.95
N ALA A 407 -1.53 -4.86 4.53
CA ALA A 407 -2.34 -5.43 3.46
C ALA A 407 -1.59 -5.49 2.11
N THR A 408 -0.82 -4.43 1.81
CA THR A 408 -0.02 -4.33 0.59
C THR A 408 1.14 -5.32 0.61
N ARG A 409 1.87 -5.41 1.74
CA ARG A 409 2.95 -6.38 1.96
C ARG A 409 2.48 -7.83 1.78
N ASN A 410 1.35 -8.17 2.40
CA ASN A 410 0.77 -9.52 2.28
C ASN A 410 0.34 -9.85 0.84
N SER A 411 -0.05 -8.83 0.06
CA SER A 411 -0.35 -9.00 -1.37
C SER A 411 0.90 -9.24 -2.20
N LEU A 412 1.99 -8.54 -1.91
CA LEU A 412 3.29 -8.74 -2.54
C LEU A 412 3.85 -10.14 -2.26
N GLU A 413 3.79 -10.62 -1.01
CA GLU A 413 4.23 -11.97 -0.63
C GLU A 413 3.48 -13.04 -1.44
N ARG A 414 2.16 -12.92 -1.61
CA ARG A 414 1.37 -13.85 -2.42
C ARG A 414 1.82 -13.90 -3.88
N VAL A 415 2.14 -12.74 -4.46
CA VAL A 415 2.62 -12.64 -5.85
C VAL A 415 4.02 -13.26 -5.97
N GLN A 416 4.90 -13.05 -5.00
CA GLN A 416 6.23 -13.65 -4.96
C GLN A 416 6.16 -15.19 -4.91
N THR A 417 5.34 -15.76 -4.01
CA THR A 417 5.15 -17.22 -3.94
C THR A 417 4.65 -17.80 -5.26
N ARG A 418 3.68 -17.12 -5.92
CA ARG A 418 3.15 -17.52 -7.23
C ARG A 418 4.24 -17.52 -8.32
N ASN A 419 5.15 -16.54 -8.27
CA ASN A 419 6.25 -16.44 -9.23
C ASN A 419 7.26 -17.59 -9.03
N GLU A 420 7.60 -17.92 -7.78
CA GLU A 420 8.46 -19.07 -7.46
C GLU A 420 7.87 -20.40 -7.94
N GLU A 421 6.55 -20.60 -7.79
CA GLU A 421 5.85 -21.78 -8.31
C GLU A 421 5.94 -21.89 -9.84
N LEU A 422 5.78 -20.77 -10.55
CA LEU A 422 5.88 -20.68 -12.00
C LEU A 422 7.31 -20.94 -12.49
N GLU A 423 8.32 -20.37 -11.84
CA GLU A 423 9.73 -20.68 -12.12
C GLU A 423 10.05 -22.16 -11.92
N GLY A 424 9.54 -22.75 -10.84
CA GLY A 424 9.64 -24.19 -10.59
C GLY A 424 9.00 -25.03 -11.70
N ALA A 425 7.82 -24.63 -12.18
CA ALA A 425 7.14 -25.28 -13.29
C ALA A 425 7.92 -25.16 -14.61
N MET A 426 8.47 -23.99 -14.91
CA MET A 426 9.31 -23.76 -16.09
C MET A 426 10.59 -24.60 -16.06
N LYS A 427 11.25 -24.71 -14.91
CA LYS A 427 12.42 -25.60 -14.73
C LYS A 427 12.05 -27.06 -14.99
N ARG A 428 10.93 -27.55 -14.46
CA ARG A 428 10.45 -28.92 -14.71
C ARG A 428 10.18 -29.17 -16.20
N LEU A 429 9.48 -28.25 -16.87
CA LEU A 429 9.20 -28.35 -18.30
C LEU A 429 10.48 -28.36 -19.15
N ARG A 430 11.46 -27.52 -18.82
CA ARG A 430 12.80 -27.55 -19.47
C ARG A 430 13.49 -28.89 -19.30
N ILE A 431 13.51 -29.46 -18.09
CA ILE A 431 14.10 -30.79 -17.84
C ILE A 431 13.38 -31.88 -18.64
N THR A 432 12.04 -31.87 -18.67
CA THR A 432 11.26 -32.84 -19.45
C THR A 432 11.52 -32.71 -20.96
N ALA A 433 11.65 -31.47 -21.46
CA ALA A 433 11.97 -31.20 -22.86
C ALA A 433 13.38 -31.70 -23.22
N VAL A 434 14.38 -31.49 -22.37
CA VAL A 434 15.75 -31.99 -22.57
C VAL A 434 15.77 -33.53 -22.56
N ARG A 435 15.14 -34.18 -21.58
CA ARG A 435 15.07 -35.65 -21.51
C ARG A 435 14.37 -36.28 -22.71
N LYS A 436 13.29 -35.66 -23.22
CA LYS A 436 12.64 -36.09 -24.46
C LYS A 436 13.51 -35.89 -25.71
N ASN A 437 14.47 -34.98 -25.67
CA ASN A 437 15.40 -34.74 -26.77
C ASN A 437 16.61 -35.67 -26.70
N GLU A 438 17.06 -36.06 -25.51
CA GLU A 438 18.12 -37.06 -25.29
C GLU A 438 17.66 -38.48 -25.61
N THR A 439 16.43 -38.87 -25.27
CA THR A 439 15.83 -40.14 -25.72
C THR A 439 15.61 -40.22 -27.23
N ARG A 440 15.78 -39.09 -27.93
CA ARG A 440 15.63 -38.93 -29.39
C ARG A 440 16.96 -39.05 -30.14
N ARG A 441 18.08 -38.86 -29.45
CA ARG A 441 19.44 -39.12 -29.94
C ARG A 441 19.79 -40.58 -29.70
#